data_AF-A0A1E4SJ97-F1
#
_entry.id   AF-A0A1E4SJ97-F1
#
_cell.length_a   1.000
_cell.length_b   1.000
_cell.length_c   1.000
_cell.angle_alpha   90.00
_cell.angle_beta   90.00
_cell.angle_gamma   90.00
#
_symmetry.space_group_name_H-M   'P 1'
#
loop_
_entity.id
_entity.type
_entity.pdbx_description
1 polymer ?
#
loop_
_entity_poly.entity_id
_entity_poly.type
_entity_poly.pdbx_seq_one_letter_code
_entity_poly.pdbx_strand_id
1 'polypeptide(L)'
;MLSRYKKSKIRLPWELQFMFSEQHLETAEESEQVDDEEKAATIASLKRLKMADDRTKNMTREEYVHWSECRQASFTFRKAKRFREWAQITQLCDSRPNDDVIDILGFLTFEIVCSLTEEAMLIKNSEEKLIQIKSEIEKSENPGQQKQKKRKYLFDKPDELENPIMPHHIEEAWRRLQSIDFKHKAARSFGGGRVKSRTRLI
;
A
#
# COMPACT_ATOMS: atom_id res chain seq x y z
N MET A 1 33.70 9.10 1.22
CA MET A 1 33.64 8.06 2.27
C MET A 1 32.19 7.64 2.46
N LEU A 2 31.68 6.73 1.62
CA LEU A 2 30.40 6.09 1.91
C LEU A 2 30.67 5.10 3.04
N SER A 3 30.23 5.43 4.25
CA SER A 3 30.15 4.48 5.36
C SER A 3 29.50 3.19 4.86
N ARG A 4 30.25 2.08 4.82
CA ARG A 4 29.69 0.73 4.64
C ARG A 4 28.85 0.43 5.88
N TYR A 5 27.62 0.92 5.90
CA TYR A 5 26.63 0.53 6.89
C TYR A 5 26.30 -0.94 6.62
N LYS A 6 26.90 -1.84 7.41
CA LYS A 6 26.56 -3.26 7.34
C LYS A 6 25.13 -3.39 7.85
N LYS A 7 24.18 -3.65 6.95
CA LYS A 7 22.78 -3.87 7.34
C LYS A 7 22.74 -5.06 8.30
N SER A 8 22.00 -4.93 9.40
CA SER A 8 21.73 -6.04 10.29
C SER A 8 20.88 -7.07 9.55
N LYS A 9 21.42 -8.27 9.31
CA LYS A 9 20.65 -9.40 8.78
C LYS A 9 19.62 -9.79 9.84
N ILE A 10 18.34 -9.57 9.55
CA ILE A 10 17.23 -10.08 10.36
C ILE A 10 17.12 -11.57 10.05
N ARG A 11 17.07 -12.39 11.08
CA ARG A 11 16.99 -13.85 10.96
C ARG A 11 15.65 -14.32 11.50
N LEU A 12 14.83 -14.94 10.66
CA LEU A 12 13.49 -15.37 11.04
C LEU A 12 13.51 -16.81 11.58
N PRO A 13 12.78 -17.13 12.66
CA PRO A 13 12.80 -18.48 13.26
C PRO A 13 12.32 -19.62 12.34
N TRP A 14 11.62 -19.30 11.26
CA TRP A 14 11.11 -20.26 10.29
C TRP A 14 11.97 -20.36 9.02
N GLU A 15 13.14 -19.73 9.00
CA GLU A 15 14.11 -19.93 7.92
C GLU A 15 14.73 -21.33 8.00
N LEU A 16 15.12 -21.87 6.84
CA LEU A 16 15.72 -23.19 6.72
C LEU A 16 16.99 -23.34 7.58
N GLN A 17 17.72 -22.25 7.78
CA GLN A 17 18.94 -22.22 8.60
C GLN A 17 18.67 -22.60 10.06
N PHE A 18 17.48 -22.28 10.59
CA PHE A 18 17.06 -22.58 11.96
C PHE A 18 16.30 -23.91 12.09
N MET A 19 16.22 -24.70 11.02
CA MET A 19 15.72 -26.08 11.12
C MET A 19 16.63 -26.94 12.00
N PHE A 20 17.91 -26.60 12.06
CA PHE A 20 18.94 -27.34 12.78
C PHE A 20 19.27 -26.67 14.12
N SER A 21 19.54 -27.47 15.15
CA SER A 21 19.84 -26.98 16.51
C SER A 21 21.19 -26.28 16.63
N GLU A 22 22.16 -26.68 15.80
CA GLU A 22 23.46 -26.04 15.71
C GLU A 22 23.62 -25.34 14.38
N GLN A 23 24.16 -24.13 14.43
CA GLN A 23 24.39 -23.32 13.26
C GLN A 23 25.88 -23.09 13.11
N HIS A 24 26.41 -23.34 11.92
CA HIS A 24 27.80 -23.07 11.63
C HIS A 24 28.06 -21.56 11.63
N LEU A 25 29.28 -21.18 12.01
CA LEU A 25 29.74 -19.80 11.82
C LEU A 25 29.80 -19.53 10.32
N GLU A 26 29.28 -18.37 9.91
CA GLU A 26 29.41 -17.91 8.52
C GLU A 26 30.89 -17.68 8.21
N THR A 27 31.38 -18.37 7.17
CA THR A 27 32.74 -18.14 6.66
C THR A 27 32.80 -16.76 6.01
N ALA A 28 33.98 -16.14 5.95
CA ALA A 28 34.15 -14.82 5.30
C ALA A 28 33.59 -14.82 3.86
N GLU A 29 33.79 -15.91 3.11
CA GLU A 29 33.28 -16.10 1.74
C GLU A 29 31.74 -16.21 1.68
N GLU A 30 31.12 -16.90 2.63
CA GLU A 30 29.66 -17.02 2.74
C GLU A 30 29.01 -15.70 3.17
N SER A 31 29.73 -14.89 3.96
CA SER A 31 29.26 -13.57 4.38
C SER A 31 29.21 -12.54 3.25
N GLU A 32 29.98 -12.78 2.18
CA GLU A 32 30.01 -11.96 0.95
C GLU A 32 29.03 -12.47 -0.12
N GLN A 33 28.51 -13.69 0.00
CA GLN A 33 27.46 -14.18 -0.86
C GLN A 33 26.14 -13.48 -0.53
N VAL A 34 25.68 -12.68 -1.49
CA VAL A 34 24.37 -12.04 -1.44
C VAL A 34 23.33 -13.10 -1.81
N ASP A 35 22.50 -13.48 -0.85
CA ASP A 35 21.38 -14.41 -1.06
C ASP A 35 20.36 -13.80 -2.04
N ASP A 36 19.61 -14.65 -2.74
CA ASP A 36 18.57 -14.25 -3.68
C ASP A 36 17.46 -13.43 -2.99
N GLU A 37 17.16 -13.70 -1.71
CA GLU A 37 16.26 -12.91 -0.88
C GLU A 37 16.80 -11.48 -0.66
N GLU A 38 18.11 -11.34 -0.38
CA GLU A 38 18.77 -10.04 -0.20
C GLU A 38 18.83 -9.26 -1.53
N LYS A 39 19.02 -9.96 -2.65
CA LYS A 39 18.88 -9.36 -3.99
C LYS A 39 17.45 -8.86 -4.22
N ALA A 40 16.44 -9.65 -3.89
CA ALA A 40 15.03 -9.27 -4.04
C ALA A 40 14.68 -8.04 -3.19
N ALA A 41 15.12 -7.99 -1.93
CA ALA A 41 14.94 -6.84 -1.05
C ALA A 41 15.65 -5.59 -1.60
N THR A 42 16.85 -5.75 -2.14
CA THR A 42 17.60 -4.65 -2.78
C THR A 42 16.87 -4.14 -4.02
N ILE A 43 16.35 -5.02 -4.87
CA ILE A 43 15.55 -4.66 -6.05
C ILE A 43 14.27 -3.91 -5.63
N ALA A 44 13.57 -4.37 -4.59
CA ALA A 44 12.39 -3.69 -4.06
C ALA A 44 12.72 -2.27 -3.56
N SER A 45 13.84 -2.13 -2.84
CA SER A 45 14.32 -0.82 -2.38
C SER A 45 14.64 0.11 -3.55
N LEU A 46 15.30 -0.38 -4.60
CA LEU A 46 15.61 0.40 -5.80
C LEU A 46 14.33 0.81 -6.55
N LYS A 47 13.34 -0.08 -6.64
CA LYS A 47 12.04 0.23 -7.24
C LYS A 47 11.34 1.34 -6.46
N ARG A 48 11.35 1.29 -5.12
CA ARG A 48 10.77 2.34 -4.26
C ARG A 48 11.47 3.68 -4.44
N LEU A 49 12.80 3.66 -4.58
CA LEU A 49 13.59 4.86 -4.84
C LEU A 49 13.23 5.48 -6.20
N LYS A 50 13.21 4.67 -7.25
CA LYS A 50 12.81 5.11 -8.59
C LYS A 50 11.39 5.70 -8.61
N MET A 51 10.42 5.07 -7.95
CA MET A 51 9.06 5.60 -7.86
C MET A 51 9.00 6.95 -7.16
N ALA A 52 9.86 7.18 -6.15
CA ALA A 52 9.96 8.49 -5.49
C ALA A 52 10.60 9.54 -6.42
N ASP A 53 11.64 9.18 -7.16
CA ASP A 53 12.29 10.08 -8.12
C ASP A 53 11.32 10.48 -9.24
N ASP A 54 10.61 9.50 -9.83
CA ASP A 54 9.61 9.72 -10.87
C ASP A 54 8.47 10.64 -10.38
N ARG A 55 8.05 10.49 -9.12
CA ARG A 55 7.01 11.31 -8.51
C ARG A 55 7.46 12.74 -8.23
N THR A 56 8.72 12.92 -7.83
CA THR A 56 9.24 14.22 -7.39
C THR A 56 9.86 15.06 -8.51
N LYS A 57 10.08 14.48 -9.69
CA LYS A 57 10.77 15.12 -10.83
C LYS A 57 10.23 16.49 -11.24
N ASN A 58 8.91 16.68 -11.18
CA ASN A 58 8.25 17.91 -11.61
C ASN A 58 7.64 18.71 -10.44
N MET A 59 7.96 18.36 -9.20
CA MET A 59 7.44 19.07 -8.02
C MET A 59 8.14 20.41 -7.84
N THR A 60 7.37 21.42 -7.44
CA THR A 60 7.91 22.65 -6.89
C THR A 60 8.58 22.39 -5.54
N ARG A 61 9.36 23.36 -5.06
CA ARG A 61 10.02 23.26 -3.74
C ARG A 61 9.01 23.02 -2.61
N GLU A 62 7.88 23.71 -2.64
CA GLU A 62 6.85 23.62 -1.60
C GLU A 62 6.17 22.24 -1.62
N GLU A 63 5.82 21.75 -2.81
CA GLU A 63 5.26 20.40 -2.99
C GLU A 63 6.24 19.31 -2.55
N TYR A 64 7.52 19.46 -2.86
CA TYR A 64 8.54 18.51 -2.43
C TYR A 64 8.72 18.49 -0.91
N VAL A 65 8.73 19.65 -0.26
CA VAL A 65 8.79 19.74 1.21
C VAL A 65 7.59 19.02 1.81
N HIS A 66 6.38 19.33 1.35
CA HIS A 66 5.16 18.68 1.82
C HIS A 66 5.19 17.15 1.59
N TRP A 67 5.63 16.70 0.41
CA TRP A 67 5.80 15.28 0.10
C TRP A 67 6.77 14.58 1.07
N SER A 68 7.90 15.23 1.38
CA SER A 68 8.91 14.68 2.28
C SER A 68 8.42 14.56 3.72
N GLU A 69 7.65 15.54 4.21
CA GLU A 69 7.03 15.52 5.54
C GLU A 69 5.99 14.41 5.64
N CYS A 70 5.09 14.31 4.67
CA CYS A 70 4.07 13.26 4.60
C CYS A 70 4.67 11.86 4.49
N ARG A 71 5.80 11.71 3.78
CA ARG A 71 6.51 10.42 3.67
C ARG A 71 7.15 9.97 4.99
N GLN A 72 7.58 10.90 5.83
CA GLN A 72 8.17 10.59 7.14
C GLN A 72 7.13 10.49 8.26
N ALA A 73 5.89 10.94 8.00
CA ALA A 73 4.81 10.84 8.96
C ALA A 73 4.47 9.36 9.24
N SER A 74 4.33 9.04 10.53
CA SER A 74 3.97 7.70 11.00
C SER A 74 2.87 7.78 12.05
N PHE A 75 2.06 6.74 12.13
CA PHE A 75 1.01 6.60 13.14
C PHE A 75 1.56 6.46 14.56
N THR A 76 2.78 5.95 14.70
CA THR A 76 3.35 5.55 16.00
C THR A 76 4.56 6.38 16.41
N PHE A 77 5.31 6.96 15.46
CA PHE A 77 6.47 7.81 15.75
C PHE A 77 6.08 9.00 16.64
N ARG A 78 6.70 9.09 17.83
CA ARG A 78 6.38 10.08 18.88
C ARG A 78 4.91 10.12 19.34
N LYS A 79 4.09 9.14 18.93
CA LYS A 79 2.64 9.06 19.21
C LYS A 79 2.19 7.69 19.73
N ALA A 80 3.13 6.82 20.09
CA ALA A 80 2.88 5.45 20.53
C ALA A 80 1.83 5.31 21.64
N LYS A 81 1.80 6.22 22.63
CA LYS A 81 0.79 6.19 23.71
C LYS A 81 -0.63 6.36 23.15
N ARG A 82 -0.84 7.39 22.32
CA ARG A 82 -2.14 7.68 21.69
C ARG A 82 -2.58 6.55 20.76
N PHE A 83 -1.64 5.96 20.02
CA PHE A 83 -1.91 4.81 19.16
C PHE A 83 -2.38 3.59 19.98
N ARG A 84 -1.69 3.26 21.08
CA ARG A 84 -2.08 2.15 21.98
C ARG A 84 -3.48 2.32 22.56
N GLU A 85 -3.82 3.54 22.99
CA GLU A 85 -5.15 3.87 23.51
C GLU A 85 -6.22 3.79 22.42
N TRP A 86 -5.97 4.35 21.24
CA TRP A 86 -6.89 4.31 20.10
C TRP A 86 -7.18 2.89 19.61
N ALA A 87 -6.14 2.07 19.47
CA ALA A 87 -6.27 0.67 19.05
C ALA A 87 -6.75 -0.27 20.17
N GLN A 88 -6.99 0.26 21.37
CA GLN A 88 -7.47 -0.49 22.54
C GLN A 88 -6.63 -1.74 22.85
N ILE A 89 -5.30 -1.64 22.71
CA ILE A 89 -4.40 -2.82 22.78
C ILE A 89 -4.49 -3.51 24.15
N THR A 90 -4.73 -2.77 25.23
CA THR A 90 -4.91 -3.33 26.58
C THR A 90 -6.15 -4.23 26.71
N GLN A 91 -7.13 -4.13 25.82
CA GLN A 91 -8.29 -5.03 25.80
C GLN A 91 -8.00 -6.35 25.06
N LEU A 92 -6.98 -6.35 24.19
CA LEU A 92 -6.63 -7.48 23.33
C LEU A 92 -5.45 -8.30 23.87
N CYS A 93 -4.58 -7.66 24.66
CA CYS A 93 -3.37 -8.27 25.19
C CYS A 93 -3.37 -8.21 26.72
N ASP A 94 -3.09 -9.35 27.36
CA ASP A 94 -2.98 -9.45 28.82
C ASP A 94 -1.76 -8.70 29.38
N SER A 95 -0.75 -8.44 28.53
CA SER A 95 0.48 -7.73 28.88
C SER A 95 0.76 -6.57 27.93
N ARG A 96 1.60 -5.63 28.40
CA ARG A 96 2.01 -4.49 27.58
C ARG A 96 2.93 -4.96 26.45
N PRO A 97 2.60 -4.71 25.17
CA PRO A 97 3.46 -5.08 24.06
C PRO A 97 4.75 -4.25 24.07
N ASN A 98 5.82 -4.85 23.54
CA ASN A 98 7.11 -4.18 23.39
C ASN A 98 7.02 -3.00 22.39
N ASP A 99 7.90 -2.00 22.52
CA ASP A 99 7.87 -0.83 21.64
C ASP A 99 8.21 -1.21 20.18
N ASP A 100 9.00 -2.25 19.94
CA ASP A 100 9.25 -2.82 18.60
C ASP A 100 7.97 -3.31 17.91
N VAL A 101 7.04 -3.91 18.68
CA VAL A 101 5.74 -4.34 18.15
C VAL A 101 4.93 -3.13 17.72
N ILE A 102 4.99 -2.04 18.47
CA ILE A 102 4.30 -0.79 18.11
C ILE A 102 4.90 -0.19 16.83
N ASP A 103 6.22 -0.26 16.65
CA ASP A 103 6.86 0.20 15.42
C ASP A 103 6.44 -0.64 14.20
N ILE A 104 6.45 -1.97 14.33
CA ILE A 104 5.96 -2.89 13.29
C ILE A 104 4.49 -2.60 12.95
N LEU A 105 3.62 -2.38 13.94
CA LEU A 105 2.22 -2.00 13.70
C LEU A 105 2.10 -0.64 13.00
N GLY A 106 2.98 0.31 13.32
CA GLY A 106 3.06 1.59 12.63
C GLY A 106 3.42 1.43 11.15
N PHE A 107 4.36 0.54 10.84
CA PHE A 107 4.71 0.20 9.46
C PHE A 107 3.56 -0.50 8.73
N LEU A 108 2.94 -1.52 9.34
CA LEU A 108 1.82 -2.25 8.73
C LEU A 108 0.62 -1.33 8.47
N THR A 109 0.28 -0.44 9.39
CA THR A 109 -0.83 0.53 9.18
C THR A 109 -0.53 1.53 8.07
N PHE A 110 0.72 1.95 7.92
CA PHE A 110 1.15 2.77 6.78
C PHE A 110 0.96 2.02 5.45
N GLU A 111 1.45 0.77 5.35
CA GLU A 111 1.32 -0.03 4.13
C GLU A 111 -0.16 -0.34 3.81
N ILE A 112 -0.98 -0.65 4.82
CA ILE A 112 -2.45 -0.80 4.68
C ILE A 112 -3.07 0.43 4.01
N VAL A 113 -2.76 1.64 4.49
CA VAL A 113 -3.30 2.88 3.93
C VAL A 113 -2.76 3.13 2.52
N CYS A 114 -1.48 2.85 2.27
CA CYS A 114 -0.86 2.98 0.96
C CYS A 114 -1.55 2.07 -0.06
N SER A 115 -1.63 0.76 0.21
CA SER A 115 -2.27 -0.20 -0.70
C SER A 115 -3.76 0.07 -0.91
N LEU A 116 -4.49 0.47 0.15
CA LEU A 116 -5.91 0.79 0.03
C LEU A 116 -6.15 2.03 -0.85
N THR A 117 -5.34 3.08 -0.69
CA THR A 117 -5.49 4.33 -1.46
C THR A 117 -5.00 4.19 -2.90
N GLU A 118 -3.96 3.38 -3.15
CA GLU A 118 -3.50 3.03 -4.50
C GLU A 118 -4.59 2.28 -5.28
N GLU A 119 -5.18 1.23 -4.70
CA GLU A 119 -6.27 0.50 -5.33
C GLU A 119 -7.52 1.37 -5.55
N ALA A 120 -7.85 2.23 -4.58
CA ALA A 120 -8.96 3.17 -4.72
C ALA A 120 -8.72 4.18 -5.87
N MET A 121 -7.49 4.66 -6.04
CA MET A 121 -7.12 5.51 -7.17
C MET A 121 -7.23 4.78 -8.51
N LEU A 122 -6.82 3.50 -8.57
CA LEU A 122 -6.99 2.69 -9.77
C LEU A 122 -8.48 2.48 -10.12
N ILE A 123 -9.32 2.24 -9.12
CA ILE A 123 -10.78 2.11 -9.30
C ILE A 123 -11.37 3.41 -9.83
N LYS A 124 -11.09 4.54 -9.18
CA LYS A 124 -11.54 5.87 -9.63
C LYS A 124 -11.14 6.11 -11.09
N ASN A 125 -9.87 5.89 -11.44
CA ASN A 125 -9.38 6.08 -12.80
C ASN A 125 -10.07 5.15 -13.81
N SER A 126 -10.40 3.92 -13.41
CA SER A 126 -11.13 2.99 -14.27
C SER A 126 -12.60 3.41 -14.46
N GLU A 127 -13.24 3.91 -13.42
CA GLU A 127 -14.62 4.42 -13.46
C GLU A 127 -14.73 5.67 -14.33
N GLU A 128 -13.83 6.63 -14.16
CA GLU A 128 -13.80 7.85 -14.98
C GLU A 128 -13.67 7.53 -16.48
N LYS A 129 -12.83 6.55 -16.84
CA LYS A 129 -12.72 6.06 -18.23
C LYS A 129 -14.02 5.43 -18.72
N LEU A 130 -14.69 4.63 -17.90
CA LEU A 130 -15.98 4.02 -18.27
C LEU A 130 -17.07 5.08 -18.47
N ILE A 131 -17.12 6.10 -17.61
CA ILE A 131 -18.05 7.23 -17.75
C ILE A 131 -17.76 8.00 -19.04
N GLN A 132 -16.50 8.24 -19.38
CA GLN A 132 -16.11 8.89 -20.63
C GLN A 132 -16.61 8.10 -21.85
N ILE A 133 -16.31 6.79 -21.90
CA ILE A 133 -16.76 5.90 -22.99
C ILE A 133 -18.29 5.89 -23.09
N LYS A 134 -19.00 5.74 -21.97
CA LYS A 134 -20.47 5.76 -21.96
C LYS A 134 -21.02 7.08 -22.49
N SER A 135 -20.41 8.20 -22.10
CA SER A 135 -20.78 9.52 -22.58
C SER A 135 -20.49 9.73 -24.07
N GLU A 136 -19.55 8.99 -24.66
CA GLU A 136 -19.25 9.04 -26.09
C GLU A 136 -20.27 8.21 -26.88
N ILE A 137 -20.64 7.03 -26.36
CA ILE A 137 -21.68 6.17 -26.96
C ILE A 137 -23.04 6.88 -26.95
N GLU A 138 -23.44 7.49 -25.83
CA GLU A 138 -24.71 8.23 -25.72
C GLU A 138 -24.78 9.42 -26.70
N LYS A 139 -23.64 10.08 -26.97
CA LYS A 139 -23.56 11.16 -27.99
C LYS A 139 -23.71 10.63 -29.41
N SER A 140 -23.20 9.42 -29.68
CA SER A 140 -23.33 8.77 -30.99
C SER A 140 -24.75 8.28 -31.26
N GLU A 141 -25.45 7.77 -30.24
CA GLU A 141 -26.80 7.22 -30.40
C GLU A 141 -27.90 8.29 -30.43
N ASN A 142 -27.73 9.40 -29.71
CA ASN A 142 -28.73 10.48 -29.64
C ASN A 142 -28.12 11.87 -29.91
N PRO A 143 -27.78 12.19 -31.17
CA PRO A 143 -27.15 13.47 -31.52
C PRO A 143 -28.01 14.71 -31.22
N GLY A 144 -29.34 14.56 -31.04
CA GLY A 144 -30.30 15.64 -30.82
C GLY A 144 -30.62 15.99 -29.36
N GLN A 145 -30.27 15.15 -28.38
CA GLN A 145 -30.49 15.42 -26.94
C GLN A 145 -29.22 15.91 -26.25
N GLN A 146 -28.48 16.80 -26.90
CA GLN A 146 -27.34 17.44 -26.27
C GLN A 146 -27.84 18.33 -25.12
N LYS A 147 -27.79 17.84 -23.88
CA LYS A 147 -27.77 18.72 -22.71
C LYS A 147 -26.64 19.71 -22.97
N GLN A 148 -26.98 20.97 -23.22
CA GLN A 148 -26.01 22.02 -23.51
C GLN A 148 -24.96 21.97 -22.40
N LYS A 149 -23.74 21.51 -22.72
CA LYS A 149 -22.61 21.67 -21.81
C LYS A 149 -22.56 23.17 -21.53
N LYS A 150 -22.73 23.56 -20.25
CA LYS A 150 -22.60 24.96 -19.86
C LYS A 150 -21.30 25.46 -20.47
N ARG A 151 -21.38 26.44 -21.37
CA ARG A 151 -20.21 27.02 -22.01
C ARG A 151 -19.35 27.56 -20.87
N LYS A 152 -18.13 27.05 -20.76
CA LYS A 152 -17.18 27.53 -19.76
C LYS A 152 -16.56 28.83 -20.28
N TYR A 153 -16.72 29.90 -19.54
CA TYR A 153 -16.16 31.21 -19.86
C TYR A 153 -14.77 31.37 -19.25
N LEU A 154 -13.98 32.30 -19.78
CA LEU A 154 -12.59 32.56 -19.38
C LEU A 154 -12.44 32.99 -17.90
N PHE A 155 -13.54 33.44 -17.29
CA PHE A 155 -13.63 33.89 -15.89
C PHE A 155 -14.57 33.02 -15.04
N ASP A 156 -15.05 31.90 -15.58
CA ASP A 156 -15.68 30.89 -14.74
C ASP A 156 -14.64 30.34 -13.78
N LYS A 157 -15.10 29.90 -12.60
CA LYS A 157 -14.22 29.24 -11.63
C LYS A 157 -13.41 28.16 -12.38
N PRO A 158 -12.10 28.04 -12.10
CA PRO A 158 -11.30 26.94 -12.64
C PRO A 158 -12.03 25.62 -12.41
N ASP A 159 -11.73 24.57 -13.20
CA ASP A 159 -12.11 23.20 -12.80
C ASP A 159 -11.21 22.79 -11.63
N GLU A 160 -11.17 23.61 -10.60
CA GLU A 160 -10.53 23.34 -9.32
C GLU A 160 -11.48 22.41 -8.60
N LEU A 161 -11.24 21.13 -8.84
CA LEU A 161 -11.14 20.05 -7.87
C LEU A 161 -11.20 18.78 -8.70
N GLU A 162 -10.07 18.12 -8.90
CA GLU A 162 -10.11 16.71 -9.28
C GLU A 162 -11.09 16.00 -8.33
N ASN A 163 -11.99 15.19 -8.88
CA ASN A 163 -12.98 14.49 -8.06
C ASN A 163 -12.25 13.71 -6.96
N PRO A 164 -12.54 13.95 -5.66
CA PRO A 164 -11.82 13.28 -4.60
C PRO A 164 -12.10 11.78 -4.60
N ILE A 165 -11.26 11.01 -3.89
CA ILE A 165 -11.58 9.61 -3.61
C ILE A 165 -12.83 9.58 -2.72
N MET A 166 -13.89 8.96 -3.21
CA MET A 166 -15.16 8.79 -2.51
C MET A 166 -15.19 7.48 -1.70
N PRO A 167 -16.07 7.35 -0.70
CA PRO A 167 -16.17 6.15 0.14
C PRO A 167 -16.37 4.85 -0.65
N HIS A 168 -17.17 4.87 -1.72
CA HIS A 168 -17.40 3.69 -2.55
C HIS A 168 -16.14 3.19 -3.27
N HIS A 169 -15.21 4.08 -3.65
CA HIS A 169 -13.91 3.65 -4.19
C HIS A 169 -13.12 2.86 -3.14
N ILE A 170 -13.19 3.27 -1.86
CA ILE A 170 -12.51 2.59 -0.75
C ILE A 170 -13.17 1.23 -0.47
N GLU A 171 -14.50 1.16 -0.45
CA GLU A 171 -15.24 -0.10 -0.26
C GLU A 171 -14.92 -1.11 -1.36
N GLU A 172 -14.84 -0.64 -2.60
CA GLU A 172 -14.47 -1.45 -3.76
C GLU A 172 -12.99 -1.87 -3.73
N ALA A 173 -12.09 -0.98 -3.29
CA ALA A 173 -10.68 -1.30 -3.08
C ALA A 173 -10.52 -2.39 -2.02
N TRP A 174 -11.21 -2.24 -0.89
CA TRP A 174 -11.25 -3.24 0.18
C TRP A 174 -11.76 -4.59 -0.33
N ARG A 175 -12.83 -4.61 -1.13
CA ARG A 175 -13.36 -5.83 -1.74
C ARG A 175 -12.32 -6.54 -2.63
N ARG A 176 -11.58 -5.79 -3.44
CA ARG A 176 -10.52 -6.35 -4.32
C ARG A 176 -9.36 -6.91 -3.51
N LEU A 177 -8.88 -6.18 -2.52
CA LEU A 177 -7.76 -6.58 -1.67
C LEU A 177 -8.10 -7.78 -0.78
N GLN A 178 -9.35 -7.90 -0.31
CA GLN A 178 -9.83 -9.04 0.47
C GLN A 178 -10.15 -10.29 -0.36
N SER A 179 -9.99 -10.24 -1.69
CA SER A 179 -10.19 -11.42 -2.53
C SER A 179 -9.24 -12.57 -2.14
N ILE A 180 -9.79 -13.78 -2.09
CA ILE A 180 -9.05 -14.98 -1.71
C ILE A 180 -8.38 -15.53 -2.96
N ASP A 181 -7.06 -15.71 -2.91
CA ASP A 181 -6.31 -16.36 -3.98
C ASP A 181 -6.81 -17.80 -4.21
N PHE A 182 -6.85 -18.21 -5.47
CA PHE A 182 -7.35 -19.52 -5.89
C PHE A 182 -6.65 -20.65 -5.14
N LYS A 183 -5.33 -20.54 -4.89
CA LYS A 183 -4.55 -21.55 -4.15
C LYS A 183 -5.12 -21.86 -2.76
N HIS A 184 -5.74 -20.89 -2.09
CA HIS A 184 -6.34 -21.05 -0.76
C HIS A 184 -7.79 -21.54 -0.81
N LYS A 185 -8.45 -21.47 -1.99
CA LYS A 185 -9.83 -21.93 -2.19
C LYS A 185 -9.91 -23.28 -2.92
N ALA A 186 -8.88 -23.66 -3.67
CA ALA A 186 -8.86 -24.77 -4.62
C ALA A 186 -9.38 -26.09 -4.02
N ALA A 187 -8.95 -26.43 -2.80
CA ALA A 187 -9.35 -27.66 -2.12
C ALA A 187 -10.85 -27.77 -1.84
N ARG A 188 -11.60 -26.67 -1.87
CA ARG A 188 -13.05 -26.63 -1.57
C ARG A 188 -13.90 -26.22 -2.76
N SER A 189 -13.33 -26.12 -3.96
CA SER A 189 -14.05 -25.64 -5.15
C SER A 189 -15.20 -26.55 -5.60
N PHE A 190 -15.11 -27.86 -5.36
CA PHE A 190 -16.12 -28.84 -5.79
C PHE A 190 -17.13 -29.23 -4.68
N GLY A 191 -16.92 -28.77 -3.44
CA GLY A 191 -17.66 -29.26 -2.27
C GLY A 191 -19.00 -28.58 -1.98
N GLY A 192 -19.40 -27.57 -2.76
CA GLY A 192 -20.58 -26.76 -2.47
C GLY A 192 -20.50 -25.99 -1.13
N GLY A 193 -21.51 -25.17 -0.85
CA GLY A 193 -21.63 -24.45 0.42
C GLY A 193 -20.77 -23.17 0.55
N ARG A 194 -20.97 -22.44 1.66
CA ARG A 194 -20.32 -21.15 1.92
C ARG A 194 -18.99 -21.34 2.64
N VAL A 195 -17.89 -20.91 2.02
CA VAL A 195 -16.57 -20.89 2.65
C VAL A 195 -16.47 -19.68 3.58
N LYS A 196 -16.18 -19.92 4.86
CA LYS A 196 -15.79 -18.87 5.82
C LYS A 196 -14.28 -18.70 5.75
N SER A 197 -13.81 -17.49 5.44
CA SER A 197 -12.39 -17.14 5.45
C SER A 197 -12.10 -16.11 6.53
N ARG A 198 -10.83 -15.99 6.91
CA ARG A 198 -10.34 -14.88 7.74
C ARG A 198 -10.13 -13.64 6.86
N THR A 199 -10.24 -12.47 7.46
CA THR A 199 -9.83 -11.22 6.83
C THR A 199 -8.33 -11.26 6.57
N ARG A 200 -7.92 -10.88 5.36
CA ARG A 200 -6.51 -10.76 5.00
C ARG A 200 -5.99 -9.45 5.57
N LEU A 201 -4.78 -9.48 6.13
CA LEU A 201 -4.03 -8.25 6.31
C LEU A 201 -3.66 -7.74 4.91
N ILE A 202 -3.95 -6.48 4.63
CA ILE A 202 -3.62 -5.83 3.36
C ILE A 202 -2.34 -5.03 3.49
#